data_AF-A0A6I6NJQ5-F1
#
_entry.id   AF-A0A6I6NJQ5-F1
#
_cell.length_a   1.000
_cell.length_b   1.000
_cell.length_c   1.000
_cell.angle_alpha   90.00
_cell.angle_beta   90.00
_cell.angle_gamma   90.00
#
_symmetry.space_group_name_H-M   'P 1'
#
loop_
_entity.id
_entity.type
_entity.pdbx_description
1 polymer ?
#
loop_
_entity_poly.entity_id
_entity_poly.type
_entity_poly.pdbx_seq_one_letter_code
_entity_poly.pdbx_strand_id
1 'polypeptide(L)'
;MSWLNERTRLRKALASVTGLTAGTVLALAGTAAPAAHAASSTLGAAAADSGRYFGTAVAAGRLGDSTYSTILDREFNMITPENEMKWDTTEPSRGNFNFGPGDQIVGHATAHGQRMRGHTLVWHSQLPAWVSGIRDANTLRTVMNNHITTVMNHYKGKIYAWDVVNEAFADGSTQHRSSVFQDVLGNGFIEEAFRTARAVDPSAKLCYNDYNIENWSDAKTQGVYTMVRDFKSRGVPIDCVGFQSHFGTGGPPSSFQTTLANFAALGVDVQITELDIAQASPTAYANTVQACMNVPRCTGITVWGIRDSDSWRSGENPLLFSGNGSKKPAYDAVLSTLGGGTGNSGGIVSGQVYSLSDVAAGRVLDVPSGQTANGTPLQDWDANGAAANQQWRANQNDDGSYTLTNVGSGRVLDEPGGQTGNGTRMELWDANGGANQHWRASRNGDGSYTLINVASGRALEIPGGQTANGAPVQIWDSSGGANQHWNFG
;
A
#
# COMPACT_ATOMS: atom_id res chain seq x y z
N MET A 1 -72.97 14.71 11.57
CA MET A 1 -72.49 13.35 11.26
C MET A 1 -71.01 13.36 11.64
N SER A 2 -70.53 12.85 12.78
CA SER A 2 -71.03 11.76 13.67
C SER A 2 -71.01 10.40 12.98
N TRP A 3 -70.31 9.36 13.46
CA TRP A 3 -69.37 9.27 14.60
C TRP A 3 -68.36 8.11 14.38
N LEU A 4 -67.46 7.87 15.34
CA LEU A 4 -66.50 6.75 15.35
C LEU A 4 -67.09 5.44 15.94
N ASN A 5 -66.34 4.34 15.73
CA ASN A 5 -66.12 3.21 16.67
C ASN A 5 -67.16 2.08 16.91
N GLU A 6 -66.69 0.85 16.59
CA GLU A 6 -66.50 -0.29 17.51
C GLU A 6 -67.62 -1.28 17.95
N ARG A 7 -67.18 -2.56 18.11
CA ARG A 7 -67.62 -3.57 19.12
C ARG A 7 -69.02 -4.22 18.90
N THR A 8 -69.38 -5.43 19.38
CA THR A 8 -68.74 -6.47 20.25
C THR A 8 -69.39 -7.86 20.00
N ARG A 9 -68.66 -9.00 19.81
CA ARG A 9 -68.24 -10.08 20.77
C ARG A 9 -69.19 -11.30 21.01
N LEU A 10 -68.55 -12.47 21.29
CA LEU A 10 -69.07 -13.70 21.98
C LEU A 10 -70.05 -14.57 21.12
N ARG A 11 -70.19 -15.92 21.22
CA ARG A 11 -69.67 -17.04 22.06
C ARG A 11 -70.00 -18.40 21.33
N LYS A 12 -69.70 -19.67 21.70
CA LYS A 12 -69.01 -20.42 22.81
C LYS A 12 -68.78 -21.90 22.36
N ALA A 13 -67.67 -22.56 22.76
CA ALA A 13 -67.54 -24.05 22.97
C ALA A 13 -67.62 -25.04 21.77
N LEU A 14 -67.03 -26.26 21.77
CA LEU A 14 -66.00 -26.92 22.62
C LEU A 14 -65.38 -28.17 21.91
N ALA A 15 -64.10 -28.50 22.19
CA ALA A 15 -63.45 -29.84 22.07
C ALA A 15 -63.37 -30.53 20.67
N SER A 16 -62.47 -31.49 20.35
CA SER A 16 -61.10 -31.91 20.81
C SER A 16 -60.62 -33.05 19.84
N VAL A 17 -59.44 -33.72 19.86
CA VAL A 17 -58.19 -33.69 20.68
C VAL A 17 -56.99 -34.29 19.87
N THR A 18 -55.75 -33.93 20.23
CA THR A 18 -54.42 -34.54 19.86
C THR A 18 -54.01 -34.85 18.40
N GLY A 19 -52.77 -34.46 18.06
CA GLY A 19 -51.99 -34.99 16.92
C GLY A 19 -50.65 -34.26 16.76
N LEU A 20 -49.58 -34.72 17.42
CA LEU A 20 -48.26 -34.05 17.37
C LEU A 20 -47.43 -34.48 16.16
N THR A 21 -47.02 -33.50 15.33
CA THR A 21 -45.69 -33.46 14.71
C THR A 21 -45.24 -32.00 14.55
N ALA A 22 -44.48 -31.50 15.53
CA ALA A 22 -43.82 -30.19 15.41
C ALA A 22 -42.53 -30.33 14.59
N GLY A 23 -42.61 -30.09 13.28
CA GLY A 23 -41.44 -30.07 12.40
C GLY A 23 -40.62 -28.80 12.61
N THR A 24 -39.66 -28.84 13.54
CA THR A 24 -38.77 -27.70 13.81
C THR A 24 -37.79 -27.50 12.66
N VAL A 25 -38.12 -26.64 11.70
CA VAL A 25 -37.18 -26.19 10.68
C VAL A 25 -36.14 -25.28 11.35
N LEU A 26 -35.02 -25.87 11.77
CA LEU A 26 -33.82 -25.10 12.11
C LEU A 26 -33.30 -24.46 10.83
N ALA A 27 -33.67 -23.19 10.62
CA ALA A 27 -33.00 -22.33 9.67
C ALA A 27 -31.58 -22.07 10.20
N LEU A 28 -30.65 -22.95 9.83
CA LEU A 28 -29.22 -22.74 9.97
C LEU A 28 -28.84 -21.53 9.11
N ALA A 29 -28.91 -20.34 9.71
CA ALA A 29 -28.35 -19.11 9.19
C ALA A 29 -26.83 -19.26 9.18
N GLY A 30 -26.31 -19.96 8.17
CA GLY A 30 -24.88 -20.09 7.94
C GLY A 30 -24.29 -18.71 7.75
N THR A 31 -23.59 -18.22 8.77
CA THR A 31 -22.74 -17.05 8.66
C THR A 31 -21.66 -17.36 7.65
N ALA A 32 -21.85 -16.93 6.41
CA ALA A 32 -20.81 -16.96 5.40
C ALA A 32 -19.62 -16.18 5.97
N ALA A 33 -18.53 -16.88 6.30
CA ALA A 33 -17.28 -16.23 6.61
C ALA A 33 -16.91 -15.34 5.40
N PRO A 34 -16.39 -14.12 5.61
CA PRO A 34 -15.93 -13.31 4.49
C PRO A 34 -14.88 -14.13 3.72
N ALA A 35 -15.06 -14.23 2.40
CA ALA A 35 -14.13 -14.96 1.55
C ALA A 35 -12.73 -14.36 1.75
N ALA A 36 -11.77 -15.20 2.15
CA ALA A 36 -10.40 -14.78 2.40
C ALA A 36 -9.84 -14.14 1.12
N HIS A 37 -9.66 -12.82 1.15
CA HIS A 37 -9.03 -12.12 0.04
C HIS A 37 -7.56 -12.53 -0.02
N ALA A 38 -7.09 -12.91 -1.20
CA ALA A 38 -5.66 -13.13 -1.41
C ALA A 38 -4.94 -11.79 -1.18
N ALA A 39 -3.93 -11.78 -0.32
CA ALA A 39 -3.31 -10.54 0.14
C ALA A 39 -2.59 -9.82 -1.00
N SER A 40 -2.97 -8.55 -1.26
CA SER A 40 -2.48 -7.76 -2.39
C SER A 40 -0.96 -7.60 -2.43
N SER A 41 -0.35 -7.76 -3.61
CA SER A 41 1.12 -7.83 -3.80
C SER A 41 1.80 -6.50 -4.16
N THR A 42 1.03 -5.41 -4.32
CA THR A 42 1.53 -4.06 -4.64
C THR A 42 0.97 -3.03 -3.67
N LEU A 43 1.69 -1.92 -3.46
CA LEU A 43 1.38 -0.96 -2.38
C LEU A 43 -0.03 -0.35 -2.52
N GLY A 44 -0.39 0.09 -3.72
CA GLY A 44 -1.69 0.69 -4.01
C GLY A 44 -2.84 -0.28 -3.79
N ALA A 45 -2.70 -1.54 -4.20
CA ALA A 45 -3.70 -2.58 -3.99
C ALA A 45 -3.87 -2.91 -2.50
N ALA A 46 -2.77 -3.11 -1.76
CA ALA A 46 -2.82 -3.37 -0.32
C ALA A 46 -3.43 -2.21 0.49
N ALA A 47 -3.17 -0.96 0.09
CA ALA A 47 -3.86 0.19 0.69
C ALA A 47 -5.37 0.19 0.37
N ALA A 48 -5.75 -0.19 -0.86
CA ALA A 48 -7.14 -0.22 -1.33
C ALA A 48 -7.99 -1.29 -0.61
N ASP A 49 -7.40 -2.41 -0.18
CA ASP A 49 -8.07 -3.41 0.67
C ASP A 49 -8.59 -2.81 2.00
N SER A 50 -7.99 -1.71 2.46
CA SER A 50 -8.45 -0.94 3.63
C SER A 50 -9.23 0.35 3.28
N GLY A 51 -9.60 0.54 2.02
CA GLY A 51 -10.27 1.74 1.51
C GLY A 51 -9.36 2.97 1.32
N ARG A 52 -8.04 2.78 1.42
CA ARG A 52 -7.02 3.85 1.32
C ARG A 52 -6.37 3.88 -0.07
N TYR A 53 -5.50 4.86 -0.28
CA TYR A 53 -4.59 4.89 -1.43
C TYR A 53 -3.13 4.76 -0.99
N PHE A 54 -2.27 4.27 -1.88
CA PHE A 54 -0.82 4.43 -1.80
C PHE A 54 -0.33 5.12 -3.07
N GLY A 55 0.44 6.20 -2.91
CA GLY A 55 0.80 7.11 -4.00
C GLY A 55 2.26 7.52 -4.03
N THR A 56 2.63 8.24 -5.10
CA THR A 56 3.97 8.81 -5.27
C THR A 56 3.91 10.23 -5.84
N ALA A 57 4.94 11.03 -5.57
CA ALA A 57 5.28 12.18 -6.40
C ALA A 57 5.67 11.72 -7.82
N VAL A 58 5.28 12.48 -8.84
CA VAL A 58 5.57 12.22 -10.25
C VAL A 58 6.08 13.49 -10.93
N ALA A 59 7.18 13.34 -11.68
CA ALA A 59 7.72 14.38 -12.55
C ALA A 59 7.49 14.03 -14.03
N ALA A 60 6.92 14.96 -14.80
CA ALA A 60 6.54 14.76 -16.19
C ALA A 60 7.74 14.39 -17.08
N GLY A 61 8.91 14.99 -16.79
CA GLY A 61 10.17 14.69 -17.48
C GLY A 61 10.73 13.28 -17.21
N ARG A 62 10.19 12.53 -16.24
CA ARG A 62 10.59 11.15 -15.92
C ARG A 62 9.70 10.08 -16.56
N LEU A 63 8.50 10.44 -17.06
CA LEU A 63 7.55 9.46 -17.62
C LEU A 63 8.08 8.68 -18.84
N GLY A 64 9.09 9.20 -19.53
CA GLY A 64 9.80 8.50 -20.62
C GLY A 64 10.85 7.46 -20.17
N ASP A 65 11.18 7.38 -18.88
CA ASP A 65 12.01 6.33 -18.30
C ASP A 65 11.14 5.09 -18.06
N SER A 66 11.46 3.99 -18.75
CA SER A 66 10.68 2.74 -18.68
C SER A 66 10.76 2.06 -17.31
N THR A 67 11.84 2.25 -16.54
CA THR A 67 11.94 1.73 -15.17
C THR A 67 11.10 2.57 -14.22
N TYR A 68 11.06 3.89 -14.43
CA TYR A 68 10.23 4.82 -13.66
C TYR A 68 8.74 4.51 -13.84
N SER A 69 8.24 4.47 -15.09
CA SER A 69 6.83 4.15 -15.39
C SER A 69 6.44 2.73 -14.98
N THR A 70 7.26 1.71 -15.25
CA THR A 70 6.96 0.32 -14.82
C THR A 70 6.84 0.16 -13.30
N ILE A 71 7.46 1.03 -12.50
CA ILE A 71 7.25 1.06 -11.04
C ILE A 71 6.03 1.92 -10.69
N LEU A 72 5.87 3.08 -11.31
CA LEU A 72 4.72 3.97 -11.14
C LEU A 72 3.38 3.22 -11.29
N ASP A 73 3.23 2.55 -12.42
CA ASP A 73 1.97 1.97 -12.90
C ASP A 73 1.59 0.69 -12.14
N ARG A 74 2.59 0.01 -11.59
CA ARG A 74 2.45 -1.25 -10.86
C ARG A 74 2.11 -1.02 -9.38
N GLU A 75 2.73 -0.01 -8.77
CA GLU A 75 2.79 0.10 -7.31
C GLU A 75 1.86 1.16 -6.73
N PHE A 76 1.45 2.17 -7.50
CA PHE A 76 0.76 3.34 -6.96
C PHE A 76 -0.61 3.58 -7.62
N ASN A 77 -1.63 3.86 -6.81
CA ASN A 77 -2.98 4.22 -7.26
C ASN A 77 -3.36 5.68 -6.98
N MET A 78 -2.37 6.49 -6.56
CA MET A 78 -2.47 7.94 -6.41
C MET A 78 -1.18 8.62 -6.90
N ILE A 79 -1.33 9.73 -7.60
CA ILE A 79 -0.23 10.56 -8.09
C ILE A 79 -0.35 11.98 -7.56
N THR A 80 0.76 12.56 -7.13
CA THR A 80 0.92 14.01 -6.94
C THR A 80 1.96 14.52 -7.95
N PRO A 81 1.68 15.54 -8.79
CA PRO A 81 2.71 16.22 -9.56
C PRO A 81 3.74 16.86 -8.63
N GLU A 82 5.02 16.55 -8.81
CA GLU A 82 6.09 17.03 -7.93
C GLU A 82 6.25 18.55 -8.05
N ASN A 83 6.11 19.09 -9.26
CA ASN A 83 6.25 20.53 -9.53
C ASN A 83 5.21 21.09 -10.51
N GLU A 84 4.63 20.24 -11.36
CA GLU A 84 3.92 20.64 -12.57
C GLU A 84 2.54 21.28 -12.34
N MET A 85 2.04 21.27 -11.10
CA MET A 85 0.83 21.99 -10.67
C MET A 85 1.12 23.12 -9.66
N LYS A 86 2.38 23.50 -9.44
CA LYS A 86 2.77 24.67 -8.63
C LYS A 86 2.60 25.98 -9.43
N TRP A 87 2.55 27.12 -8.73
CA TRP A 87 2.19 28.42 -9.30
C TRP A 87 3.21 28.91 -10.35
N ASP A 88 4.52 28.75 -10.09
CA ASP A 88 5.58 29.10 -11.05
C ASP A 88 5.43 28.43 -12.42
N THR A 89 4.98 27.18 -12.43
CA THR A 89 4.79 26.36 -13.63
C THR A 89 3.44 26.61 -14.30
N THR A 90 2.38 26.80 -13.50
CA THR A 90 1.00 26.94 -14.00
C THR A 90 0.59 28.36 -14.37
N GLU A 91 1.18 29.41 -13.79
CA GLU A 91 0.96 30.81 -14.17
C GLU A 91 2.28 31.63 -14.14
N PRO A 92 3.27 31.29 -14.99
CA PRO A 92 4.60 31.91 -14.98
C PRO A 92 4.59 33.43 -15.24
N SER A 93 3.55 33.94 -15.89
CA SER A 93 3.27 35.39 -15.99
C SER A 93 1.77 35.65 -15.89
N ARG A 94 1.39 36.79 -15.31
CA ARG A 94 0.00 37.12 -14.94
C ARG A 94 -1.02 36.88 -16.05
N GLY A 95 -1.97 35.97 -15.82
CA GLY A 95 -3.03 35.59 -16.76
C GLY A 95 -2.60 34.63 -17.88
N ASN A 96 -1.30 34.35 -18.04
CA ASN A 96 -0.77 33.42 -19.04
C ASN A 96 -0.54 32.05 -18.40
N PHE A 97 -1.59 31.22 -18.41
CA PHE A 97 -1.55 29.89 -17.81
C PHE A 97 -0.86 28.85 -18.71
N ASN A 98 -0.15 27.91 -18.08
CA ASN A 98 0.55 26.82 -18.74
C ASN A 98 0.22 25.49 -18.03
N PHE A 99 -0.64 24.68 -18.65
CA PHE A 99 -1.06 23.39 -18.08
C PHE A 99 -0.33 22.18 -18.67
N GLY A 100 0.43 22.34 -19.76
CA GLY A 100 1.01 21.22 -20.52
C GLY A 100 1.75 20.15 -19.68
N PRO A 101 2.67 20.53 -18.76
CA PRO A 101 3.35 19.56 -17.90
C PRO A 101 2.42 18.82 -16.94
N GLY A 102 1.42 19.49 -16.38
CA GLY A 102 0.43 18.88 -15.49
C GLY A 102 -0.59 18.02 -16.23
N ASP A 103 -1.02 18.44 -17.42
CA ASP A 103 -1.88 17.66 -18.33
C ASP A 103 -1.20 16.38 -18.81
N GLN A 104 0.13 16.36 -18.98
CA GLN A 104 0.87 15.13 -19.29
C GLN A 104 0.72 14.09 -18.16
N ILE A 105 0.85 14.52 -16.90
CA ILE A 105 0.70 13.64 -15.72
C ILE A 105 -0.77 13.23 -15.53
N VAL A 106 -1.72 14.14 -15.74
CA VAL A 106 -3.16 13.84 -15.71
C VAL A 106 -3.56 12.84 -16.80
N GLY A 107 -2.99 12.96 -18.00
CA GLY A 107 -3.17 12.00 -19.09
C GLY A 107 -2.66 10.61 -18.73
N HIS A 108 -1.45 10.54 -18.14
CA HIS A 108 -0.87 9.30 -17.61
C HIS A 108 -1.76 8.67 -16.54
N ALA A 109 -2.09 9.41 -15.48
CA ALA A 109 -2.93 8.92 -14.39
C ALA A 109 -4.31 8.42 -14.89
N THR A 110 -4.92 9.13 -15.85
CA THR A 110 -6.19 8.73 -16.47
C THR A 110 -6.06 7.42 -17.24
N ALA A 111 -4.99 7.23 -18.02
CA ALA A 111 -4.75 6.02 -18.80
C ALA A 111 -4.47 4.79 -17.92
N HIS A 112 -3.88 4.99 -16.74
CA HIS A 112 -3.51 3.91 -15.79
C HIS A 112 -4.50 3.75 -14.62
N GLY A 113 -5.65 4.46 -14.64
CA GLY A 113 -6.69 4.36 -13.60
C GLY A 113 -6.30 4.93 -12.23
N GLN A 114 -5.25 5.74 -12.17
CA GLN A 114 -4.69 6.32 -10.96
C GLN A 114 -5.42 7.62 -10.58
N ARG A 115 -5.58 7.86 -9.28
CA ARG A 115 -6.20 9.10 -8.76
C ARG A 115 -5.16 10.22 -8.68
N MET A 116 -5.60 11.47 -8.72
CA MET A 116 -4.71 12.63 -8.66
C MET A 116 -4.89 13.42 -7.36
N ARG A 117 -3.78 13.83 -6.74
CA ARG A 117 -3.71 15.00 -5.84
C ARG A 117 -3.17 16.19 -6.61
N GLY A 118 -3.86 17.33 -6.54
CA GLY A 118 -3.38 18.59 -7.10
C GLY A 118 -2.54 19.34 -6.06
N HIS A 119 -1.31 19.70 -6.42
CA HIS A 119 -0.33 20.32 -5.54
C HIS A 119 0.44 21.42 -6.29
N THR A 120 0.34 22.70 -5.93
CA THR A 120 -0.48 23.32 -4.87
C THR A 120 -0.91 24.73 -5.30
N LEU A 121 -2.10 25.17 -4.86
CA LEU A 121 -2.75 26.39 -5.37
C LEU A 121 -2.27 27.69 -4.72
N VAL A 122 -1.85 27.66 -3.46
CA VAL A 122 -1.33 28.84 -2.74
C VAL A 122 -0.16 28.42 -1.85
N TRP A 123 1.04 28.85 -2.21
CA TRP A 123 2.27 28.58 -1.47
C TRP A 123 3.21 29.79 -1.54
N HIS A 124 4.06 29.95 -0.53
CA HIS A 124 5.02 31.06 -0.44
C HIS A 124 6.32 30.78 -1.22
N SER A 125 6.65 29.50 -1.45
CA SER A 125 7.75 29.06 -2.31
C SER A 125 7.24 28.69 -3.70
N GLN A 126 8.15 28.53 -4.67
CA GLN A 126 7.85 28.25 -6.09
C GLN A 126 6.72 29.15 -6.65
N LEU A 127 6.81 30.43 -6.27
CA LEU A 127 5.84 31.48 -6.56
C LEU A 127 6.44 32.46 -7.56
N PRO A 128 5.73 32.84 -8.65
CA PRO A 128 6.27 33.77 -9.62
C PRO A 128 6.67 35.12 -9.01
N ALA A 129 7.80 35.68 -9.46
CA ALA A 129 8.28 36.99 -9.03
C ALA A 129 7.27 38.13 -9.24
N TRP A 130 6.37 37.98 -10.23
CA TRP A 130 5.30 38.95 -10.49
C TRP A 130 4.20 38.91 -9.42
N VAL A 131 4.00 37.80 -8.71
CA VAL A 131 3.06 37.69 -7.57
C VAL A 131 3.74 38.19 -6.29
N SER A 132 4.97 37.74 -6.01
CA SER A 132 5.71 38.13 -4.81
C SER A 132 6.11 39.61 -4.77
N GLY A 133 6.02 40.32 -5.91
CA GLY A 133 6.14 41.78 -6.01
C GLY A 133 4.86 42.58 -5.69
N ILE A 134 3.68 41.97 -5.59
CA ILE A 134 2.41 42.71 -5.40
C ILE A 134 2.30 43.26 -3.97
N ARG A 135 1.96 44.54 -3.82
CA ARG A 135 1.76 45.21 -2.50
C ARG A 135 0.37 45.82 -2.30
N ASP A 136 -0.47 45.87 -3.34
CA ASP A 136 -1.89 46.20 -3.19
C ASP A 136 -2.71 44.95 -2.85
N ALA A 137 -3.44 45.01 -1.73
CA ALA A 137 -4.23 43.90 -1.22
C ALA A 137 -5.41 43.52 -2.12
N ASN A 138 -6.00 44.47 -2.84
CA ASN A 138 -7.09 44.16 -3.77
C ASN A 138 -6.55 43.41 -5.00
N THR A 139 -5.45 43.89 -5.57
CA THR A 139 -4.73 43.24 -6.67
C THR A 139 -4.28 41.83 -6.31
N LEU A 140 -3.65 41.63 -5.14
CA LEU A 140 -3.17 40.31 -4.73
C LEU A 140 -4.32 39.34 -4.45
N ARG A 141 -5.40 39.80 -3.80
CA ARG A 141 -6.63 39.02 -3.61
C ARG A 141 -7.23 38.57 -4.94
N THR A 142 -7.38 39.49 -5.90
CA THR A 142 -7.87 39.16 -7.23
C THR A 142 -6.97 38.15 -7.93
N VAL A 143 -5.65 38.28 -7.81
CA VAL A 143 -4.66 37.35 -8.37
C VAL A 143 -4.78 35.95 -7.75
N MET A 144 -4.83 35.84 -6.42
CA MET A 144 -4.98 34.57 -5.71
C MET A 144 -6.28 33.85 -6.08
N ASN A 145 -7.41 34.58 -6.05
CA ASN A 145 -8.71 33.99 -6.35
C ASN A 145 -8.81 33.62 -7.84
N ASN A 146 -8.19 34.39 -8.76
CA ASN A 146 -8.09 34.06 -10.18
C ASN A 146 -7.26 32.79 -10.44
N HIS A 147 -6.12 32.65 -9.74
CA HIS A 147 -5.24 31.49 -9.88
C HIS A 147 -5.96 30.20 -9.46
N ILE A 148 -6.49 30.18 -8.23
CA ILE A 148 -7.33 29.07 -7.71
C ILE A 148 -8.45 28.74 -8.70
N THR A 149 -9.18 29.75 -9.17
CA THR A 149 -10.32 29.58 -10.09
C THR A 149 -9.90 28.98 -11.42
N THR A 150 -8.81 29.43 -12.02
CA THR A 150 -8.43 28.99 -13.37
C THR A 150 -7.81 27.60 -13.34
N VAL A 151 -6.89 27.33 -12.39
CA VAL A 151 -6.26 26.01 -12.22
C VAL A 151 -7.30 24.95 -11.87
N MET A 152 -8.18 25.22 -10.89
CA MET A 152 -9.20 24.22 -10.49
C MET A 152 -10.29 24.01 -11.55
N ASN A 153 -10.63 25.00 -12.38
CA ASN A 153 -11.57 24.77 -13.50
C ASN A 153 -10.96 23.88 -14.59
N HIS A 154 -9.67 24.04 -14.91
CA HIS A 154 -8.98 23.24 -15.93
C HIS A 154 -8.87 21.74 -15.55
N TYR A 155 -8.66 21.47 -14.26
CA TYR A 155 -8.58 20.10 -13.73
C TYR A 155 -9.87 19.61 -13.04
N LYS A 156 -10.98 20.32 -13.20
CA LYS A 156 -12.27 20.05 -12.52
C LYS A 156 -12.75 18.62 -12.72
N GLY A 157 -13.10 17.94 -11.63
CA GLY A 157 -13.54 16.53 -11.64
C GLY A 157 -12.45 15.50 -11.97
N LYS A 158 -11.20 15.91 -12.25
CA LYS A 158 -10.05 15.01 -12.46
C LYS A 158 -9.22 14.78 -11.18
N ILE A 159 -9.41 15.63 -10.17
CA ILE A 159 -8.59 15.67 -8.94
C ILE A 159 -9.39 15.15 -7.74
N TYR A 160 -8.82 14.20 -7.00
CA TYR A 160 -9.42 13.68 -5.76
C TYR A 160 -9.24 14.65 -4.57
N ALA A 161 -8.06 15.24 -4.44
CA ALA A 161 -7.73 16.16 -3.36
C ALA A 161 -6.82 17.30 -3.86
N TRP A 162 -7.07 18.52 -3.41
CA TRP A 162 -6.20 19.69 -3.65
C TRP A 162 -5.52 20.11 -2.36
N ASP A 163 -4.20 20.29 -2.39
CA ASP A 163 -3.48 21.10 -1.40
C ASP A 163 -3.75 22.58 -1.74
N VAL A 164 -4.80 23.13 -1.10
CA VAL A 164 -5.30 24.48 -1.42
C VAL A 164 -4.35 25.56 -0.89
N VAL A 165 -3.82 25.34 0.31
CA VAL A 165 -2.77 26.16 0.91
C VAL A 165 -1.70 25.23 1.47
N ASN A 166 -0.46 25.48 1.08
CA ASN A 166 0.71 24.76 1.56
C ASN A 166 1.56 25.66 2.49
N GLU A 167 2.07 25.10 3.58
CA GLU A 167 3.09 25.68 4.46
C GLU A 167 2.83 27.14 4.88
N ALA A 168 1.64 27.42 5.38
CA ALA A 168 1.29 28.76 5.86
C ALA A 168 1.89 29.09 7.24
N PHE A 169 2.27 28.09 8.05
CA PHE A 169 2.78 28.31 9.41
C PHE A 169 4.30 28.43 9.48
N ALA A 170 4.79 29.26 10.41
CA ALA A 170 6.20 29.42 10.69
C ALA A 170 6.73 28.28 11.56
N ASP A 171 7.95 27.80 11.27
CA ASP A 171 8.55 26.70 12.01
C ASP A 171 8.81 27.08 13.48
N GLY A 172 8.51 26.15 14.39
CA GLY A 172 8.59 26.39 15.84
C GLY A 172 7.56 27.39 16.40
N SER A 173 6.54 27.80 15.63
CA SER A 173 5.62 28.88 16.01
C SER A 173 4.14 28.52 15.82
N THR A 174 3.26 29.10 16.63
CA THR A 174 1.79 29.04 16.45
C THR A 174 1.27 30.05 15.42
N GLN A 175 2.15 30.81 14.76
CA GLN A 175 1.80 31.91 13.86
C GLN A 175 2.08 31.56 12.39
N HIS A 176 1.42 32.27 11.47
CA HIS A 176 1.72 32.18 10.04
C HIS A 176 3.13 32.70 9.73
N ARG A 177 3.77 32.18 8.67
CA ARG A 177 5.05 32.68 8.16
C ARG A 177 4.86 33.94 7.31
N SER A 178 5.83 34.84 7.37
CA SER A 178 5.91 35.97 6.43
C SER A 178 5.94 35.43 5.01
N SER A 179 5.09 36.01 4.18
CA SER A 179 4.85 35.66 2.78
C SER A 179 4.03 36.77 2.15
N VAL A 180 4.06 36.91 0.82
CA VAL A 180 3.30 37.99 0.16
C VAL A 180 1.80 37.93 0.50
N PHE A 181 1.24 36.73 0.70
CA PHE A 181 -0.16 36.55 1.11
C PHE A 181 -0.38 36.98 2.56
N GLN A 182 0.43 36.49 3.51
CA GLN A 182 0.28 36.85 4.92
C GLN A 182 0.53 38.34 5.18
N ASP A 183 1.53 38.93 4.53
CA ASP A 183 2.00 40.29 4.82
C ASP A 183 1.13 41.37 4.16
N VAL A 184 0.37 41.02 3.11
CA VAL A 184 -0.48 41.95 2.34
C VAL A 184 -1.98 41.68 2.51
N LEU A 185 -2.40 40.43 2.71
CA LEU A 185 -3.82 40.06 2.93
C LEU A 185 -4.17 39.77 4.39
N GLY A 186 -3.18 39.47 5.24
CA GLY A 186 -3.38 39.06 6.63
C GLY A 186 -4.01 37.67 6.78
N ASN A 187 -4.26 37.27 8.03
CA ASN A 187 -4.65 35.89 8.41
C ASN A 187 -5.86 35.31 7.65
N GLY A 188 -6.73 36.15 7.06
CA GLY A 188 -7.91 35.71 6.32
C GLY A 188 -7.63 35.04 4.97
N PHE A 189 -6.41 35.16 4.41
CA PHE A 189 -6.11 34.65 3.07
C PHE A 189 -6.34 33.13 2.93
N ILE A 190 -6.07 32.36 3.99
CA ILE A 190 -6.25 30.90 4.00
C ILE A 190 -7.74 30.56 3.86
N GLU A 191 -8.60 31.17 4.69
CA GLU A 191 -10.06 30.96 4.60
C GLU A 191 -10.61 31.39 3.24
N GLU A 192 -10.13 32.52 2.70
CA GLU A 192 -10.54 33.01 1.38
C GLU A 192 -10.15 32.02 0.26
N ALA A 193 -8.96 31.43 0.34
CA ALA A 193 -8.52 30.39 -0.60
C ALA A 193 -9.40 29.14 -0.54
N PHE A 194 -9.71 28.60 0.66
CA PHE A 194 -10.62 27.45 0.82
C PHE A 194 -12.04 27.75 0.32
N ARG A 195 -12.59 28.93 0.62
CA ARG A 195 -13.93 29.32 0.15
C ARG A 195 -13.98 29.48 -1.37
N THR A 196 -12.93 30.04 -1.98
CA THR A 196 -12.80 30.13 -3.44
C THR A 196 -12.69 28.74 -4.07
N ALA A 197 -11.81 27.88 -3.55
CA ALA A 197 -11.62 26.52 -4.05
C ALA A 197 -12.92 25.70 -4.05
N ARG A 198 -13.69 25.76 -2.94
CA ARG A 198 -14.98 25.06 -2.85
C ARG A 198 -16.04 25.57 -3.83
N ALA A 199 -16.03 26.86 -4.15
CA ALA A 199 -16.94 27.43 -5.14
C ALA A 199 -16.64 26.93 -6.57
N VAL A 200 -15.39 26.53 -6.84
CA VAL A 200 -14.94 26.05 -8.15
C VAL A 200 -15.17 24.55 -8.31
N ASP A 201 -14.70 23.72 -7.37
CA ASP A 201 -14.95 22.27 -7.38
C ASP A 201 -15.52 21.79 -6.02
N PRO A 202 -16.82 21.44 -5.95
CA PRO A 202 -17.43 20.87 -4.76
C PRO A 202 -17.20 19.35 -4.62
N SER A 203 -16.58 18.68 -5.60
CA SER A 203 -16.32 17.24 -5.59
C SER A 203 -14.91 16.88 -5.12
N ALA A 204 -13.92 17.74 -5.37
CA ALA A 204 -12.56 17.57 -4.85
C ALA A 204 -12.50 17.81 -3.33
N LYS A 205 -11.70 17.01 -2.63
CA LYS A 205 -11.35 17.26 -1.23
C LYS A 205 -10.38 18.44 -1.13
N LEU A 206 -10.57 19.31 -0.16
CA LEU A 206 -9.76 20.50 0.05
C LEU A 206 -8.90 20.32 1.30
N CYS A 207 -7.59 20.21 1.10
CA CYS A 207 -6.60 19.98 2.15
C CYS A 207 -5.78 21.22 2.46
N TYR A 208 -5.41 21.38 3.74
CA TYR A 208 -4.26 22.18 4.17
C TYR A 208 -3.05 21.25 4.29
N ASN A 209 -1.87 21.65 3.81
CA ASN A 209 -0.67 20.79 3.80
C ASN A 209 0.54 21.50 4.42
N ASP A 210 1.37 20.79 5.20
CA ASP A 210 2.56 21.36 5.86
C ASP A 210 3.52 20.25 6.37
N TYR A 211 4.77 20.61 6.66
CA TYR A 211 5.76 19.80 7.39
C TYR A 211 5.93 20.26 8.84
N ASN A 212 6.64 19.50 9.68
CA ASN A 212 6.87 19.81 11.09
C ASN A 212 5.55 20.06 11.86
N ILE A 213 4.48 19.37 11.44
CA ILE A 213 3.17 19.35 12.09
C ILE A 213 2.81 17.94 12.59
N GLU A 214 3.75 17.00 12.52
CA GLU A 214 3.56 15.59 12.84
C GLU A 214 3.67 15.31 14.35
N ASN A 215 4.53 16.05 15.07
CA ASN A 215 4.68 15.90 16.52
C ASN A 215 3.63 16.74 17.27
N TRP A 216 2.78 16.09 18.07
CA TRP A 216 1.66 16.74 18.75
C TRP A 216 2.07 17.94 19.62
N SER A 217 3.22 17.86 20.27
CA SER A 217 3.69 18.88 21.23
C SER A 217 4.21 20.17 20.58
N ASP A 218 4.45 20.18 19.26
CA ASP A 218 5.12 21.30 18.61
C ASP A 218 4.18 22.48 18.35
N ALA A 219 4.71 23.70 18.51
CA ALA A 219 3.93 24.93 18.38
C ALA A 219 3.27 25.08 16.99
N LYS A 220 3.94 24.59 15.93
CA LYS A 220 3.41 24.58 14.56
C LYS A 220 2.18 23.67 14.44
N THR A 221 2.28 22.43 14.95
CA THR A 221 1.17 21.48 15.06
C THR A 221 -0.03 22.09 15.80
N GLN A 222 0.20 22.75 16.93
CA GLN A 222 -0.85 23.38 17.74
C GLN A 222 -1.47 24.63 17.06
N GLY A 223 -0.68 25.37 16.29
CA GLY A 223 -1.15 26.46 15.43
C GLY A 223 -2.12 25.96 14.35
N VAL A 224 -1.67 24.98 13.56
CA VAL A 224 -2.48 24.37 12.49
C VAL A 224 -3.72 23.69 13.06
N TYR A 225 -3.61 22.96 14.17
CA TYR A 225 -4.76 22.35 14.86
C TYR A 225 -5.78 23.39 15.33
N THR A 226 -5.30 24.54 15.84
CA THR A 226 -6.17 25.66 16.25
C THR A 226 -6.90 26.28 15.06
N MET A 227 -6.21 26.49 13.93
CA MET A 227 -6.82 26.97 12.68
C MET A 227 -7.88 26.00 12.16
N VAL A 228 -7.57 24.70 12.05
CA VAL A 228 -8.52 23.71 11.51
C VAL A 228 -9.74 23.59 12.43
N ARG A 229 -9.57 23.63 13.76
CA ARG A 229 -10.69 23.63 14.72
C ARG A 229 -11.59 24.86 14.56
N ASP A 230 -11.01 26.05 14.39
CA ASP A 230 -11.74 27.29 14.10
C ASP A 230 -12.48 27.20 12.76
N PHE A 231 -11.81 26.75 11.71
CA PHE A 231 -12.40 26.56 10.38
C PHE A 231 -13.62 25.64 10.40
N LYS A 232 -13.55 24.51 11.10
CA LYS A 232 -14.68 23.58 11.23
C LYS A 232 -15.80 24.15 12.10
N SER A 233 -15.52 24.98 13.11
CA SER A 233 -16.56 25.62 13.93
C SER A 233 -17.29 26.77 13.19
N ARG A 234 -16.61 27.44 12.25
CA ARG A 234 -17.15 28.55 11.44
C ARG A 234 -17.60 28.17 10.02
N GLY A 235 -17.64 26.88 9.69
CA GLY A 235 -18.09 26.42 8.37
C GLY A 235 -17.19 26.89 7.22
N VAL A 236 -15.88 26.93 7.43
CA VAL A 236 -14.88 27.04 6.35
C VAL A 236 -14.75 25.66 5.68
N PRO A 237 -14.78 25.55 4.34
CA PRO A 237 -14.85 24.27 3.65
C PRO A 237 -13.47 23.59 3.55
N ILE A 238 -12.95 23.11 4.68
CA ILE A 238 -11.77 22.24 4.75
C ILE A 238 -12.20 20.80 5.04
N ASP A 239 -11.73 19.87 4.21
CA ASP A 239 -12.06 18.45 4.29
C ASP A 239 -10.91 17.62 4.84
N CYS A 240 -9.66 18.05 4.66
CA CYS A 240 -8.48 17.27 5.01
C CYS A 240 -7.30 18.10 5.56
N VAL A 241 -6.38 17.42 6.24
CA VAL A 241 -5.02 17.90 6.51
C VAL A 241 -4.00 16.91 5.94
N GLY A 242 -3.09 17.42 5.12
CA GLY A 242 -1.90 16.73 4.63
C GLY A 242 -0.72 16.96 5.57
N PHE A 243 -0.03 15.87 5.91
CA PHE A 243 1.18 15.86 6.73
C PHE A 243 2.32 15.43 5.82
N GLN A 244 3.21 16.36 5.47
CA GLN A 244 4.31 16.08 4.54
C GLN A 244 5.13 14.89 5.01
N SER A 245 5.41 14.77 6.31
CA SER A 245 6.07 13.61 6.91
C SER A 245 7.50 13.36 6.38
N HIS A 246 8.20 14.43 6.01
CA HIS A 246 9.64 14.40 5.71
C HIS A 246 10.44 14.10 6.98
N PHE A 247 10.80 12.83 7.20
CA PHE A 247 11.47 12.42 8.43
C PHE A 247 12.99 12.28 8.28
N GLY A 248 13.68 12.52 9.39
CA GLY A 248 15.10 12.15 9.56
C GLY A 248 15.25 10.66 9.91
N THR A 249 16.48 10.23 10.22
CA THR A 249 16.80 8.81 10.50
C THR A 249 16.10 8.25 11.75
N GLY A 250 15.58 9.10 12.63
CA GLY A 250 14.74 8.70 13.76
C GLY A 250 13.32 8.26 13.39
N GLY A 251 12.86 8.53 12.16
CA GLY A 251 11.49 8.22 11.73
C GLY A 251 10.43 9.17 12.28
N PRO A 252 9.15 8.74 12.34
CA PRO A 252 8.06 9.57 12.85
C PRO A 252 8.20 9.85 14.35
N PRO A 253 7.73 11.01 14.85
CA PRO A 253 7.66 11.28 16.29
C PRO A 253 6.68 10.30 16.97
N SER A 254 6.96 9.89 18.21
CA SER A 254 6.12 8.93 18.95
C SER A 254 4.68 9.38 19.18
N SER A 255 4.41 10.69 19.04
CA SER A 255 3.09 11.31 19.12
C SER A 255 2.32 11.32 17.78
N PHE A 256 2.90 10.87 16.67
CA PHE A 256 2.35 11.05 15.32
C PHE A 256 0.93 10.48 15.14
N GLN A 257 0.67 9.26 15.62
CA GLN A 257 -0.68 8.69 15.59
C GLN A 257 -1.68 9.52 16.40
N THR A 258 -1.27 10.08 17.54
CA THR A 258 -2.09 10.98 18.36
C THR A 258 -2.40 12.27 17.62
N THR A 259 -1.43 12.83 16.88
CA THR A 259 -1.65 13.97 16.00
C THR A 259 -2.69 13.67 14.92
N LEU A 260 -2.50 12.59 14.15
CA LEU A 260 -3.44 12.15 13.12
C LEU A 260 -4.86 11.93 13.68
N ALA A 261 -4.97 11.31 14.86
CA ALA A 261 -6.23 11.08 15.56
C ALA A 261 -6.91 12.38 16.03
N ASN A 262 -6.15 13.34 16.55
CA ASN A 262 -6.68 14.63 17.03
C ASN A 262 -7.22 15.48 15.87
N PHE A 263 -6.51 15.54 14.73
CA PHE A 263 -7.05 16.20 13.54
C PHE A 263 -8.28 15.45 12.99
N ALA A 264 -8.26 14.12 12.94
CA ALA A 264 -9.42 13.31 12.56
C ALA A 264 -10.66 13.58 13.44
N ALA A 265 -10.47 13.85 14.74
CA ALA A 265 -11.54 14.18 15.68
C ALA A 265 -12.22 15.54 15.39
N LEU A 266 -11.60 16.43 14.62
CA LEU A 266 -12.22 17.67 14.13
C LEU A 266 -13.18 17.46 12.94
N GLY A 267 -13.35 16.21 12.48
CA GLY A 267 -14.20 15.91 11.32
C GLY A 267 -13.58 16.33 9.98
N VAL A 268 -12.24 16.38 9.92
CA VAL A 268 -11.46 16.35 8.67
C VAL A 268 -10.84 14.97 8.50
N ASP A 269 -10.58 14.57 7.26
CA ASP A 269 -9.71 13.45 6.96
C ASP A 269 -8.24 13.85 7.16
N VAL A 270 -7.36 12.87 7.29
CA VAL A 270 -5.90 13.09 7.29
C VAL A 270 -5.26 12.33 6.14
N GLN A 271 -4.15 12.84 5.64
CA GLN A 271 -3.39 12.26 4.54
C GLN A 271 -1.90 12.40 4.86
N ILE A 272 -1.13 11.35 4.60
CA ILE A 272 0.32 11.45 4.56
C ILE A 272 0.68 11.77 3.11
N THR A 273 1.37 12.89 2.87
CA THR A 273 1.37 13.53 1.54
C THR A 273 2.72 13.53 0.83
N GLU A 274 3.84 13.61 1.55
CA GLU A 274 5.17 13.82 0.97
C GLU A 274 6.21 12.90 1.67
N LEU A 275 5.82 11.66 1.99
CA LEU A 275 6.60 10.80 2.88
C LEU A 275 7.94 10.37 2.28
N ASP A 276 9.01 10.82 2.91
CA ASP A 276 10.35 10.27 2.78
C ASP A 276 11.01 10.14 4.17
N ILE A 277 11.83 9.10 4.36
CA ILE A 277 12.48 8.83 5.66
C ILE A 277 13.96 8.57 5.41
N ALA A 278 14.83 9.42 5.95
CA ALA A 278 16.28 9.29 5.76
C ALA A 278 16.79 7.87 6.06
N GLN A 279 17.59 7.33 5.14
CA GLN A 279 18.12 5.95 5.09
C GLN A 279 17.04 4.84 5.01
N ALA A 280 15.77 5.19 4.79
CA ALA A 280 14.63 4.30 4.61
C ALA A 280 14.59 3.14 5.64
N SER A 281 14.65 3.46 6.92
CA SER A 281 14.53 2.48 8.01
C SER A 281 13.21 1.71 7.90
N PRO A 282 13.22 0.36 7.75
CA PRO A 282 11.99 -0.41 7.56
C PRO A 282 11.01 -0.27 8.73
N THR A 283 11.53 -0.25 9.96
CA THR A 283 10.74 -0.04 11.18
C THR A 283 10.14 1.36 11.24
N ALA A 284 10.85 2.39 10.78
CA ALA A 284 10.31 3.75 10.72
C ALA A 284 9.17 3.85 9.70
N TYR A 285 9.35 3.25 8.51
CA TYR A 285 8.31 3.20 7.48
C TYR A 285 7.08 2.41 7.94
N ALA A 286 7.26 1.24 8.57
CA ALA A 286 6.16 0.47 9.17
C ALA A 286 5.41 1.27 10.24
N ASN A 287 6.13 1.93 11.17
CA ASN A 287 5.51 2.76 12.21
C ASN A 287 4.68 3.92 11.62
N THR A 288 5.18 4.58 10.56
CA THR A 288 4.46 5.65 9.84
C THR A 288 3.19 5.13 9.17
N VAL A 289 3.25 3.98 8.49
CA VAL A 289 2.08 3.34 7.87
C VAL A 289 1.07 2.91 8.93
N GLN A 290 1.53 2.26 10.00
CA GLN A 290 0.67 1.77 11.08
C GLN A 290 -0.08 2.93 11.78
N ALA A 291 0.56 4.09 11.96
CA ALA A 291 -0.08 5.29 12.49
C ALA A 291 -1.25 5.76 11.61
N CYS A 292 -1.14 5.65 10.28
CA CYS A 292 -2.24 5.91 9.35
C CYS A 292 -3.30 4.79 9.38
N MET A 293 -2.89 3.52 9.39
CA MET A 293 -3.82 2.37 9.43
C MET A 293 -4.70 2.39 10.68
N ASN A 294 -4.14 2.80 11.82
CA ASN A 294 -4.82 2.94 13.11
C ASN A 294 -5.80 4.12 13.19
N VAL A 295 -5.80 5.04 12.22
CA VAL A 295 -6.73 6.18 12.18
C VAL A 295 -7.71 5.98 11.02
N PRO A 296 -9.01 5.70 11.26
CA PRO A 296 -10.00 5.42 10.20
C PRO A 296 -10.21 6.55 9.20
N ARG A 297 -9.85 7.79 9.58
CA ARG A 297 -9.88 8.98 8.70
C ARG A 297 -8.56 9.27 7.99
N CYS A 298 -7.50 8.48 8.21
CA CYS A 298 -6.31 8.56 7.37
C CYS A 298 -6.61 7.91 6.02
N THR A 299 -6.81 8.71 4.97
CA THR A 299 -7.37 8.24 3.69
C THR A 299 -6.32 7.74 2.69
N GLY A 300 -5.03 7.87 3.01
CA GLY A 300 -3.94 7.30 2.23
C GLY A 300 -2.59 7.93 2.51
N ILE A 301 -1.58 7.41 1.81
CA ILE A 301 -0.16 7.72 1.98
C ILE A 301 0.43 7.98 0.60
N THR A 302 1.17 9.07 0.43
CA THR A 302 2.00 9.35 -0.74
C THR A 302 3.46 9.45 -0.31
N VAL A 303 4.38 8.78 -1.02
CA VAL A 303 5.83 8.95 -0.85
C VAL A 303 6.40 9.98 -1.84
N TRP A 304 7.43 10.75 -1.44
CA TRP A 304 7.93 11.85 -2.27
C TRP A 304 8.99 11.43 -3.29
N GLY A 305 8.55 10.57 -4.21
CA GLY A 305 9.32 10.05 -5.35
C GLY A 305 9.28 8.52 -5.43
N ILE A 306 9.77 7.98 -6.55
CA ILE A 306 9.73 6.54 -6.84
C ILE A 306 11.02 5.86 -6.36
N ARG A 307 12.16 6.15 -6.99
CA ARG A 307 13.49 5.62 -6.63
C ARG A 307 14.27 6.67 -5.86
N ASP A 308 15.25 6.25 -5.06
CA ASP A 308 16.19 7.17 -4.37
C ASP A 308 16.87 8.16 -5.35
N SER A 309 17.11 7.75 -6.61
CA SER A 309 17.67 8.58 -7.70
C SER A 309 16.69 9.60 -8.31
N ASP A 310 15.41 9.54 -7.94
CA ASP A 310 14.37 10.50 -8.29
C ASP A 310 14.04 11.45 -7.12
N SER A 311 14.57 11.21 -5.91
CA SER A 311 14.25 12.03 -4.72
C SER A 311 14.98 13.37 -4.69
N TRP A 312 14.26 14.43 -4.29
CA TRP A 312 14.85 15.71 -3.91
C TRP A 312 15.90 15.59 -2.77
N ARG A 313 15.76 14.57 -1.90
CA ARG A 313 16.69 14.19 -0.82
C ARG A 313 17.54 12.96 -1.18
N SER A 314 17.87 12.77 -2.47
CA SER A 314 18.60 11.58 -2.98
C SER A 314 19.84 11.15 -2.19
N GLY A 315 20.63 12.09 -1.66
CA GLY A 315 21.80 11.79 -0.80
C GLY A 315 21.47 11.08 0.52
N GLU A 316 20.20 11.05 0.92
CA GLU A 316 19.71 10.36 2.12
C GLU A 316 19.10 8.98 1.84
N ASN A 317 19.06 8.53 0.57
CA ASN A 317 18.39 7.30 0.12
C ASN A 317 17.03 7.04 0.82
N PRO A 318 16.04 7.95 0.74
CA PRO A 318 14.96 7.99 1.72
C PRO A 318 13.67 7.29 1.27
N LEU A 319 13.64 6.65 0.09
CA LEU A 319 12.43 6.10 -0.54
C LEU A 319 12.35 4.56 -0.50
N LEU A 320 11.32 3.97 -1.12
CA LEU A 320 11.04 2.53 -1.10
C LEU A 320 11.79 1.71 -2.17
N PHE A 321 12.31 2.36 -3.22
CA PHE A 321 13.07 1.72 -4.29
C PHE A 321 14.48 2.32 -4.39
N SER A 322 15.49 1.49 -4.61
CA SER A 322 16.86 1.94 -4.86
C SER A 322 17.00 2.53 -6.27
N GLY A 323 18.08 3.27 -6.53
CA GLY A 323 18.25 4.03 -7.79
C GLY A 323 18.18 3.24 -9.10
N ASN A 324 18.33 1.91 -9.04
CA ASN A 324 18.18 0.96 -10.16
C ASN A 324 16.75 0.39 -10.32
N GLY A 325 15.82 0.70 -9.42
CA GLY A 325 14.45 0.18 -9.41
C GLY A 325 14.21 -1.07 -8.54
N SER A 326 15.22 -1.61 -7.85
CA SER A 326 15.01 -2.73 -6.90
C SER A 326 14.22 -2.28 -5.66
N LYS A 327 13.39 -3.17 -5.12
CA LYS A 327 12.68 -2.96 -3.84
C LYS A 327 13.68 -2.94 -2.68
N LYS A 328 13.58 -1.96 -1.79
CA LYS A 328 14.36 -1.89 -0.54
C LYS A 328 13.61 -2.60 0.60
N PRO A 329 14.26 -3.03 1.70
CA PRO A 329 13.56 -3.66 2.82
C PRO A 329 12.43 -2.84 3.45
N ALA A 330 12.43 -1.50 3.26
CA ALA A 330 11.30 -0.65 3.63
C ALA A 330 10.04 -0.89 2.79
N TYR A 331 10.16 -1.26 1.51
CA TYR A 331 9.03 -1.62 0.66
C TYR A 331 8.24 -2.78 1.30
N ASP A 332 8.92 -3.86 1.70
CA ASP A 332 8.26 -5.04 2.26
C ASP A 332 7.66 -4.72 3.64
N ALA A 333 8.33 -3.91 4.45
CA ALA A 333 7.79 -3.42 5.72
C ALA A 333 6.51 -2.58 5.53
N VAL A 334 6.47 -1.66 4.54
CA VAL A 334 5.25 -0.92 4.16
C VAL A 334 4.16 -1.89 3.72
N LEU A 335 4.44 -2.75 2.73
CA LEU A 335 3.46 -3.65 2.13
C LEU A 335 2.85 -4.61 3.18
N SER A 336 3.68 -5.17 4.06
CA SER A 336 3.20 -6.03 5.15
C SER A 336 2.35 -5.25 6.17
N THR A 337 2.66 -3.97 6.43
CA THR A 337 1.89 -3.13 7.37
C THR A 337 0.54 -2.71 6.80
N LEU A 338 0.42 -2.61 5.46
CA LEU A 338 -0.86 -2.42 4.78
C LEU A 338 -1.78 -3.66 4.84
N GLY A 339 -1.28 -4.80 5.32
CA GLY A 339 -1.96 -6.10 5.21
C GLY A 339 -1.75 -6.79 3.86
N GLY A 340 -0.90 -6.22 3.00
CA GLY A 340 -0.56 -6.78 1.70
C GLY A 340 0.36 -7.99 1.80
N GLY A 341 0.22 -8.87 0.81
CA GLY A 341 1.11 -9.99 0.59
C GLY A 341 2.44 -9.51 0.06
N THR A 342 3.37 -9.19 0.95
CA THR A 342 4.79 -9.30 0.58
C THR A 342 5.06 -10.71 0.07
N GLY A 343 6.08 -10.86 -0.76
CA GLY A 343 6.63 -12.20 -1.02
C GLY A 343 7.32 -12.81 0.20
N ASN A 344 7.32 -12.15 1.37
CA ASN A 344 8.28 -12.42 2.45
C ASN A 344 7.86 -11.92 3.86
N SER A 345 6.62 -12.16 4.33
CA SER A 345 6.21 -11.88 5.73
C SER A 345 5.26 -12.91 6.34
N GLY A 346 5.41 -14.16 5.91
CA GLY A 346 4.94 -15.36 6.60
C GLY A 346 5.87 -16.54 6.29
N GLY A 347 7.16 -16.23 6.12
CA GLY A 347 8.09 -16.87 5.17
C GLY A 347 8.93 -18.04 5.68
N ILE A 348 9.53 -18.75 4.72
CA ILE A 348 10.59 -19.74 4.95
C ILE A 348 11.82 -19.00 5.50
N VAL A 349 12.21 -19.30 6.74
CA VAL A 349 13.30 -18.63 7.44
C VAL A 349 14.64 -19.28 7.09
N SER A 350 15.59 -18.48 6.61
CA SER A 350 16.93 -18.97 6.26
C SER A 350 17.61 -19.66 7.44
N GLY A 351 18.11 -20.88 7.21
CA GLY A 351 18.77 -21.74 8.19
C GLY A 351 17.82 -22.60 9.02
N GLN A 352 16.50 -22.38 9.00
CA GLN A 352 15.53 -23.25 9.69
C GLN A 352 15.33 -24.59 8.97
N VAL A 353 14.88 -25.59 9.74
CA VAL A 353 14.54 -26.93 9.27
C VAL A 353 13.02 -27.09 9.24
N TYR A 354 12.52 -27.68 8.17
CA TYR A 354 11.10 -27.88 7.92
C TYR A 354 10.81 -29.30 7.41
N SER A 355 9.59 -29.78 7.62
CA SER A 355 9.00 -30.80 6.76
C SER A 355 8.12 -30.11 5.71
N LEU A 356 8.25 -30.54 4.44
CA LEU A 356 7.55 -29.96 3.30
C LEU A 356 6.38 -30.87 2.94
N SER A 357 5.14 -30.47 3.26
CA SER A 357 3.93 -31.28 3.05
C SER A 357 3.07 -30.79 1.88
N ASP A 358 2.89 -31.62 0.86
CA ASP A 358 2.06 -31.32 -0.31
C ASP A 358 0.56 -31.26 0.06
N VAL A 359 -0.14 -30.21 -0.43
CA VAL A 359 -1.53 -29.92 -0.06
C VAL A 359 -2.52 -30.94 -0.65
N ALA A 360 -2.23 -31.58 -1.78
CA ALA A 360 -3.10 -32.60 -2.37
C ALA A 360 -2.85 -34.01 -1.80
N ALA A 361 -1.57 -34.40 -1.62
CA ALA A 361 -1.19 -35.72 -1.16
C ALA A 361 -1.29 -35.89 0.37
N GLY A 362 -1.23 -34.80 1.13
CA GLY A 362 -1.17 -34.80 2.60
C GLY A 362 0.11 -35.44 3.16
N ARG A 363 1.17 -35.46 2.33
CA ARG A 363 2.42 -36.21 2.54
C ARG A 363 3.63 -35.33 2.39
N VAL A 364 4.73 -35.76 3.01
CA VAL A 364 5.96 -34.97 3.09
C VAL A 364 6.99 -35.40 2.05
N LEU A 365 7.81 -34.45 1.63
CA LEU A 365 8.97 -34.66 0.76
C LEU A 365 9.98 -35.59 1.44
N ASP A 366 10.07 -36.82 0.95
CA ASP A 366 10.79 -37.94 1.57
C ASP A 366 11.96 -38.41 0.70
N VAL A 367 13.09 -38.69 1.37
CA VAL A 367 14.21 -39.42 0.77
C VAL A 367 14.02 -40.92 1.08
N PRO A 368 13.79 -41.78 0.06
CA PRO A 368 13.32 -43.15 0.28
C PRO A 368 14.22 -43.96 1.20
N SER A 369 13.64 -44.45 2.30
CA SER A 369 14.31 -45.27 3.32
C SER A 369 15.56 -44.62 3.94
N GLY A 370 15.72 -43.29 3.86
CA GLY A 370 16.89 -42.59 4.39
C GLY A 370 18.19 -42.85 3.61
N GLN A 371 18.10 -43.20 2.33
CA GLN A 371 19.25 -43.27 1.43
C GLN A 371 20.00 -41.93 1.35
N THR A 372 21.30 -41.98 1.05
CA THR A 372 22.17 -40.78 1.11
C THR A 372 23.04 -40.57 -0.14
N ALA A 373 22.85 -41.35 -1.20
CA ALA A 373 23.65 -41.27 -2.42
C ALA A 373 23.21 -40.11 -3.35
N ASN A 374 24.14 -39.60 -4.14
CA ASN A 374 23.80 -38.80 -5.33
C ASN A 374 22.94 -39.64 -6.29
N GLY A 375 21.94 -39.03 -6.92
CA GLY A 375 20.99 -39.73 -7.78
C GLY A 375 19.96 -40.57 -7.01
N THR A 376 19.79 -40.35 -5.70
CA THR A 376 18.67 -40.94 -4.94
C THR A 376 17.38 -40.24 -5.36
N PRO A 377 16.43 -40.91 -6.02
CA PRO A 377 15.21 -40.27 -6.52
C PRO A 377 14.24 -39.99 -5.37
N LEU A 378 13.63 -38.81 -5.34
CA LEU A 378 12.74 -38.38 -4.26
C LEU A 378 11.31 -38.90 -4.44
N GLN A 379 10.57 -38.95 -3.33
CA GLN A 379 9.18 -39.42 -3.28
C GLN A 379 8.35 -38.61 -2.27
N ASP A 380 7.04 -38.84 -2.24
CA ASP A 380 6.21 -38.53 -1.08
C ASP A 380 6.19 -39.68 -0.07
N TRP A 381 5.96 -39.37 1.21
CA TRP A 381 5.66 -40.39 2.22
C TRP A 381 4.83 -39.81 3.39
N ASP A 382 4.15 -40.68 4.14
CA ASP A 382 3.50 -40.32 5.40
C ASP A 382 4.52 -39.71 6.39
N ALA A 383 4.13 -38.67 7.12
CA ALA A 383 5.05 -37.96 8.01
C ALA A 383 5.46 -38.80 9.23
N ASN A 384 6.76 -39.09 9.35
CA ASN A 384 7.37 -39.90 10.40
C ASN A 384 8.03 -39.02 11.49
N GLY A 385 7.34 -37.95 11.88
CA GLY A 385 7.83 -36.96 12.85
C GLY A 385 9.15 -36.29 12.42
N ALA A 386 10.13 -36.25 13.32
CA ALA A 386 11.43 -35.63 13.09
C ALA A 386 12.46 -36.55 12.38
N ALA A 387 11.99 -37.53 11.58
CA ALA A 387 12.87 -38.43 10.83
C ALA A 387 13.73 -37.63 9.82
N ALA A 388 15.05 -37.68 9.96
CA ALA A 388 15.97 -36.78 9.26
C ALA A 388 15.90 -36.86 7.72
N ASN A 389 15.38 -37.95 7.16
CA ASN A 389 15.17 -38.12 5.72
C ASN A 389 13.97 -37.33 5.16
N GLN A 390 13.08 -36.82 6.03
CA GLN A 390 11.90 -35.99 5.71
C GLN A 390 12.04 -34.53 6.18
N GLN A 391 13.25 -34.15 6.62
CA GLN A 391 13.55 -32.87 7.25
C GLN A 391 14.54 -32.10 6.36
N TRP A 392 14.21 -30.86 6.04
CA TRP A 392 14.89 -30.06 5.02
C TRP A 392 15.26 -28.68 5.59
N ARG A 393 16.55 -28.37 5.63
CA ARG A 393 17.04 -27.03 5.97
C ARG A 393 16.92 -26.12 4.76
N ALA A 394 16.19 -25.03 4.90
CA ALA A 394 16.07 -24.04 3.85
C ALA A 394 17.09 -22.92 4.08
N ASN A 395 18.13 -22.86 3.25
CA ASN A 395 19.12 -21.78 3.28
C ASN A 395 18.80 -20.79 2.15
N GLN A 396 18.62 -19.51 2.48
CA GLN A 396 18.36 -18.48 1.48
C GLN A 396 19.67 -18.02 0.82
N ASN A 397 19.65 -17.92 -0.51
CA ASN A 397 20.74 -17.47 -1.37
C ASN A 397 20.63 -15.94 -1.62
N ASP A 398 21.72 -15.30 -2.04
CA ASP A 398 21.80 -13.83 -2.23
C ASP A 398 20.76 -13.26 -3.23
N ASP A 399 20.26 -14.09 -4.16
CA ASP A 399 19.26 -13.73 -5.17
C ASP A 399 17.80 -13.96 -4.70
N GLY A 400 17.61 -14.27 -3.40
CA GLY A 400 16.32 -14.57 -2.79
C GLY A 400 15.76 -15.96 -3.07
N SER A 401 16.46 -16.81 -3.84
CA SER A 401 16.13 -18.24 -3.96
C SER A 401 16.55 -19.01 -2.71
N TYR A 402 16.11 -20.26 -2.59
CA TYR A 402 16.45 -21.16 -1.50
C TYR A 402 17.17 -22.41 -2.00
N THR A 403 18.19 -22.82 -1.25
CA THR A 403 18.82 -24.14 -1.33
C THR A 403 18.22 -25.01 -0.23
N LEU A 404 17.52 -26.09 -0.61
CA LEU A 404 16.84 -27.01 0.32
C LEU A 404 17.73 -28.23 0.59
N THR A 405 18.38 -28.26 1.77
CA THR A 405 19.31 -29.34 2.18
C THR A 405 18.63 -30.36 3.07
N ASN A 406 18.56 -31.61 2.64
CA ASN A 406 18.03 -32.72 3.44
C ASN A 406 18.95 -33.03 4.65
N VAL A 407 18.38 -33.09 5.85
CA VAL A 407 19.13 -33.21 7.11
C VAL A 407 19.78 -34.58 7.29
N GLY A 408 19.15 -35.65 6.78
CA GLY A 408 19.66 -37.02 6.90
C GLY A 408 20.83 -37.35 5.97
N SER A 409 20.91 -36.70 4.81
CA SER A 409 21.92 -36.97 3.78
C SER A 409 22.96 -35.87 3.59
N GLY A 410 22.67 -34.63 4.03
CA GLY A 410 23.48 -33.44 3.75
C GLY A 410 23.41 -32.94 2.30
N ARG A 411 22.61 -33.59 1.45
CA ARG A 411 22.43 -33.31 0.02
C ARG A 411 21.24 -32.40 -0.23
N VAL A 412 21.16 -31.81 -1.42
CA VAL A 412 20.12 -30.84 -1.79
C VAL A 412 19.10 -31.40 -2.77
N LEU A 413 17.93 -30.77 -2.81
CA LEU A 413 16.90 -30.98 -3.83
C LEU A 413 17.41 -30.50 -5.20
N ASP A 414 17.74 -31.45 -6.09
CA ASP A 414 18.39 -31.21 -7.39
C ASP A 414 17.47 -31.63 -8.56
N GLU A 415 17.33 -30.74 -9.57
CA GLU A 415 16.80 -31.08 -10.88
C GLU A 415 17.90 -31.77 -11.72
N PRO A 416 17.82 -33.10 -11.96
CA PRO A 416 18.97 -33.92 -12.35
C PRO A 416 19.69 -33.44 -13.61
N GLY A 417 20.91 -32.90 -13.44
CA GLY A 417 21.80 -32.57 -14.56
C GLY A 417 21.25 -31.55 -15.57
N GLY A 418 20.31 -30.68 -15.15
CA GLY A 418 19.67 -29.70 -16.03
C GLY A 418 18.61 -30.27 -16.97
N GLN A 419 17.99 -31.40 -16.61
CA GLN A 419 16.83 -31.96 -17.29
C GLN A 419 15.57 -31.12 -17.03
N THR A 420 15.54 -29.91 -17.59
CA THR A 420 14.51 -28.87 -17.34
C THR A 420 13.08 -29.19 -17.79
N GLY A 421 12.78 -30.41 -18.27
CA GLY A 421 11.49 -30.79 -18.85
C GLY A 421 10.37 -31.11 -17.85
N ASN A 422 9.12 -31.03 -18.31
CA ASN A 422 7.95 -31.56 -17.59
C ASN A 422 8.10 -33.07 -17.35
N GLY A 423 7.91 -33.50 -16.10
CA GLY A 423 7.98 -34.91 -15.71
C GLY A 423 9.37 -35.40 -15.34
N THR A 424 10.39 -34.53 -15.33
CA THR A 424 11.69 -34.87 -14.75
C THR A 424 11.52 -35.13 -13.25
N ARG A 425 11.93 -36.32 -12.80
CA ARG A 425 11.90 -36.71 -11.38
C ARG A 425 13.04 -36.05 -10.62
N MET A 426 12.76 -35.59 -9.41
CA MET A 426 13.71 -34.93 -8.53
C MET A 426 14.62 -35.92 -7.82
N GLU A 427 15.85 -35.51 -7.50
CA GLU A 427 16.82 -36.34 -6.78
C GLU A 427 17.59 -35.59 -5.67
N LEU A 428 18.34 -36.35 -4.88
CA LEU A 428 19.41 -35.80 -4.06
C LEU A 428 20.70 -35.67 -4.87
N TRP A 429 21.35 -34.50 -4.78
CA TRP A 429 22.71 -34.31 -5.25
C TRP A 429 23.57 -33.50 -4.25
N ASP A 430 24.90 -33.59 -4.39
CA ASP A 430 25.84 -32.75 -3.64
C ASP A 430 25.71 -31.28 -4.05
N ALA A 431 25.74 -30.36 -3.08
CA ALA A 431 25.58 -28.93 -3.34
C ALA A 431 26.70 -28.40 -4.24
N ASN A 432 26.34 -27.86 -5.40
CA ASN A 432 27.26 -27.34 -6.42
C ASN A 432 26.99 -25.87 -6.79
N GLY A 433 25.90 -25.27 -6.30
CA GLY A 433 25.53 -23.86 -6.53
C GLY A 433 24.92 -23.58 -7.91
N GLY A 434 24.56 -24.62 -8.65
CA GLY A 434 23.84 -24.53 -9.92
C GLY A 434 22.38 -24.11 -9.74
N ALA A 435 21.85 -23.39 -10.73
CA ALA A 435 20.45 -22.95 -10.74
C ALA A 435 19.43 -24.10 -10.64
N ASN A 436 19.83 -25.32 -11.02
CA ASN A 436 19.02 -26.54 -10.92
C ASN A 436 18.81 -27.01 -9.46
N GLN A 437 19.58 -26.48 -8.50
CA GLN A 437 19.47 -26.72 -7.06
C GLN A 437 18.77 -25.57 -6.30
N HIS A 438 18.42 -24.48 -7.00
CA HIS A 438 17.90 -23.25 -6.40
C HIS A 438 16.40 -23.10 -6.65
N TRP A 439 15.65 -22.71 -5.62
CA TRP A 439 14.19 -22.70 -5.61
C TRP A 439 13.62 -21.34 -5.20
N ARG A 440 12.85 -20.69 -6.07
CA ARG A 440 12.07 -19.50 -5.72
C ARG A 440 10.75 -19.94 -5.09
N ALA A 441 10.61 -19.70 -3.80
CA ALA A 441 9.36 -19.95 -3.09
C ALA A 441 8.39 -18.78 -3.29
N SER A 442 7.26 -19.05 -3.94
CA SER A 442 6.14 -18.11 -4.05
C SER A 442 5.07 -18.49 -3.03
N ARG A 443 4.67 -17.56 -2.17
CA ARG A 443 3.66 -17.82 -1.13
C ARG A 443 2.26 -17.74 -1.73
N ASN A 444 1.51 -18.83 -1.60
CA ASN A 444 0.14 -18.96 -2.11
C ASN A 444 -0.86 -18.30 -1.14
N GLY A 445 -2.08 -18.01 -1.63
CA GLY A 445 -3.12 -17.32 -0.85
C GLY A 445 -3.68 -18.13 0.33
N ASP A 446 -3.53 -19.46 0.30
CA ASP A 446 -3.84 -20.38 1.41
C ASP A 446 -2.74 -20.43 2.49
N GLY A 447 -1.56 -19.85 2.21
CA GLY A 447 -0.40 -19.85 3.08
C GLY A 447 0.65 -20.93 2.81
N SER A 448 0.38 -21.83 1.85
CA SER A 448 1.36 -22.78 1.29
C SER A 448 2.34 -22.09 0.33
N TYR A 449 3.25 -22.86 -0.27
CA TYR A 449 4.27 -22.38 -1.20
C TYR A 449 4.29 -23.14 -2.51
N THR A 450 4.32 -22.42 -3.62
CA THR A 450 4.73 -22.96 -4.91
C THR A 450 6.25 -22.81 -5.04
N LEU A 451 6.98 -23.91 -5.20
CA LEU A 451 8.44 -23.91 -5.30
C LEU A 451 8.87 -23.99 -6.76
N ILE A 452 9.38 -22.88 -7.32
CA ILE A 452 9.80 -22.79 -8.72
C ILE A 452 11.32 -22.98 -8.84
N ASN A 453 11.78 -23.95 -9.63
CA ASN A 453 13.21 -24.16 -9.92
C ASN A 453 13.80 -23.00 -10.74
N VAL A 454 15.01 -22.54 -10.42
CA VAL A 454 15.63 -21.39 -11.10
C VAL A 454 16.17 -21.75 -12.50
N ALA A 455 16.50 -23.01 -12.79
CA ALA A 455 16.95 -23.44 -14.12
C ALA A 455 15.79 -23.66 -15.11
N SER A 456 14.75 -24.41 -14.73
CA SER A 456 13.61 -24.73 -15.62
C SER A 456 12.45 -23.72 -15.58
N GLY A 457 12.32 -22.94 -14.50
CA GLY A 457 11.13 -22.13 -14.26
C GLY A 457 9.87 -22.95 -13.91
N ARG A 458 10.03 -24.24 -13.58
CA ARG A 458 8.94 -25.19 -13.30
C ARG A 458 8.70 -25.39 -11.81
N ALA A 459 7.46 -25.74 -11.46
CA ALA A 459 7.01 -25.99 -10.10
C ALA A 459 7.35 -27.40 -9.64
N LEU A 460 7.75 -27.55 -8.38
CA LEU A 460 7.87 -28.84 -7.69
C LEU A 460 6.48 -29.47 -7.51
N GLU A 461 6.28 -30.70 -7.98
CA GLU A 461 4.98 -31.33 -8.13
C GLU A 461 4.93 -32.80 -7.64
N ILE A 462 3.79 -33.21 -7.07
CA ILE A 462 3.34 -34.61 -7.05
C ILE A 462 2.47 -34.90 -8.29
N PRO A 463 2.87 -35.82 -9.20
CA PRO A 463 2.32 -35.92 -10.55
C PRO A 463 0.81 -36.15 -10.58
N GLY A 464 0.07 -35.15 -11.06
CA GLY A 464 -1.40 -35.19 -11.15
C GLY A 464 -2.12 -35.37 -9.81
N GLY A 465 -1.50 -35.04 -8.68
CA GLY A 465 -2.10 -35.16 -7.35
C GLY A 465 -2.27 -36.60 -6.87
N GLN A 466 -1.29 -37.47 -7.13
CA GLN A 466 -1.22 -38.79 -6.51
C GLN A 466 -1.21 -38.70 -4.98
N THR A 467 -1.95 -39.59 -4.31
CA THR A 467 -2.14 -39.56 -2.85
C THR A 467 -1.78 -40.90 -2.20
N ALA A 468 -0.70 -41.54 -2.67
CA ALA A 468 -0.24 -42.85 -2.21
C ALA A 468 1.28 -42.85 -2.05
N ASN A 469 1.73 -43.25 -0.86
CA ASN A 469 3.15 -43.34 -0.47
C ASN A 469 4.06 -43.88 -1.58
N GLY A 470 5.12 -43.13 -1.88
CA GLY A 470 6.09 -43.48 -2.92
C GLY A 470 5.78 -42.86 -4.29
N ALA A 471 4.82 -41.92 -4.37
CA ALA A 471 4.61 -41.13 -5.58
C ALA A 471 5.89 -40.34 -5.90
N PRO A 472 6.34 -40.30 -7.17
CA PRO A 472 7.59 -39.65 -7.54
C PRO A 472 7.45 -38.14 -7.46
N VAL A 473 8.38 -37.44 -6.81
CA VAL A 473 8.40 -35.96 -6.85
C VAL A 473 9.03 -35.51 -8.17
N GLN A 474 8.40 -34.58 -8.87
CA GLN A 474 8.82 -34.13 -10.21
C GLN A 474 8.82 -32.59 -10.34
N ILE A 475 9.24 -32.09 -11.50
CA ILE A 475 8.90 -30.73 -11.96
C ILE A 475 7.85 -30.73 -13.08
N TRP A 476 7.00 -29.70 -13.07
CA TRP A 476 6.00 -29.46 -14.12
C TRP A 476 5.74 -27.95 -14.31
N ASP A 477 5.18 -27.56 -15.46
CA ASP A 477 4.71 -26.19 -15.68
C ASP A 477 3.72 -25.76 -14.59
N SER A 478 3.85 -24.53 -14.09
CA SER A 478 3.00 -24.04 -13.00
C SER A 478 1.54 -23.94 -13.43
N SER A 479 0.66 -24.62 -12.68
CA SER A 479 -0.78 -24.75 -12.97
C SER A 479 -1.68 -24.16 -11.87
N GLY A 480 -1.11 -23.84 -10.70
CA GLY A 480 -1.87 -23.46 -9.50
C GLY A 480 -2.67 -24.61 -8.89
N GLY A 481 -2.31 -25.86 -9.21
CA GLY A 481 -2.88 -27.06 -8.60
C GLY A 481 -2.34 -27.31 -7.20
N ALA A 482 -3.19 -27.82 -6.31
CA ALA A 482 -2.81 -28.14 -4.92
C ALA A 482 -1.68 -29.20 -4.80
N ASN A 483 -1.41 -29.95 -5.87
CA ASN A 483 -0.30 -30.90 -6.00
C ASN A 483 1.04 -30.23 -6.41
N GLN A 484 1.07 -28.90 -6.46
CA GLN A 484 2.26 -28.05 -6.61
C GLN A 484 2.44 -27.12 -5.39
N HIS A 485 1.61 -27.29 -4.35
CA HIS A 485 1.51 -26.41 -3.18
C HIS A 485 2.07 -27.13 -1.95
N TRP A 486 3.07 -26.53 -1.30
CA TRP A 486 3.84 -27.14 -0.22
C TRP A 486 3.75 -26.33 1.08
N ASN A 487 3.30 -26.95 2.16
CA ASN A 487 3.33 -26.37 3.50
C ASN A 487 4.71 -26.61 4.12
N PHE A 488 5.29 -25.58 4.74
CA PHE A 488 6.53 -25.67 5.50
C PHE A 488 6.17 -25.68 7.00
N GLY A 489 6.38 -26.82 7.67
CA GLY A 489 6.00 -27.03 9.08
C GLY A 489 7.05 -27.77 9.90
#